data_AF-A0A1D7QN57-F1
#
_entry.id   AF-A0A1D7QN57-F1
#
_cell.length_a   1.000
_cell.length_b   1.000
_cell.length_c   1.000
_cell.angle_alpha   90.00
_cell.angle_beta   90.00
_cell.angle_gamma   90.00
#
_symmetry.space_group_name_H-M   'P 1'
#
loop_
_entity.id
_entity.type
_entity.pdbx_description
1 polymer ?
#
loop_
_entity_poly.entity_id
_entity_poly.type
_entity_poly.pdbx_seq_one_letter_code
_entity_poly.pdbx_strand_id
1 'polypeptide(L)'
;MRNKEAIMDLIGRVAIVDPYQDAMQLLRPGECCVIQDIRSELPCERVYVAFEDGKVDYFHPTDLLILRPRSDILRSIVTSTANMNKDDYKNLIKVLKLQTDKKTVLALQLAVSKECYFIHCITSCQDWVAMKETQRLKQFKQSGKRI
;
A
#
# COMPACT_ATOMS: atom_id res chain seq x y z
N MET A 1 -5.15 -13.06 -18.25
CA MET A 1 -6.13 -13.13 -17.15
C MET A 1 -5.52 -13.20 -15.73
N ARG A 2 -4.19 -13.26 -15.54
CA ARG A 2 -3.58 -13.54 -14.21
C ARG A 2 -3.46 -12.34 -13.26
N ASN A 3 -3.45 -11.11 -13.78
CA ASN A 3 -3.35 -9.89 -12.98
C ASN A 3 -4.69 -9.47 -12.32
N LYS A 4 -5.82 -9.93 -12.87
CA LYS A 4 -7.16 -9.49 -12.44
C LYS A 4 -7.44 -9.77 -10.96
N GLU A 5 -7.05 -10.93 -10.44
CA GLU A 5 -7.32 -11.28 -9.04
C GLU A 5 -6.47 -10.48 -8.05
N ALA A 6 -5.19 -10.25 -8.35
CA ALA A 6 -4.34 -9.42 -7.50
C ALA A 6 -4.83 -7.97 -7.50
N ILE A 7 -5.29 -7.47 -8.66
CA ILE A 7 -5.93 -6.16 -8.77
C ILE A 7 -7.24 -6.12 -7.97
N MET A 8 -8.10 -7.14 -8.04
CA MET A 8 -9.36 -7.18 -7.28
C MET A 8 -9.12 -7.14 -5.76
N ASP A 9 -8.01 -7.70 -5.26
CA ASP A 9 -7.66 -7.66 -3.83
C ASP A 9 -7.35 -6.23 -3.32
N LEU A 10 -7.22 -5.23 -4.21
CA LEU A 10 -7.10 -3.82 -3.85
C LEU A 10 -8.46 -3.17 -3.54
N ILE A 11 -9.56 -3.66 -4.11
CA ILE A 11 -10.89 -3.07 -3.90
C ILE A 11 -11.27 -3.16 -2.42
N GLY A 12 -11.81 -2.06 -1.88
CA GLY A 12 -12.15 -1.90 -0.47
C GLY A 12 -10.97 -1.56 0.44
N ARG A 13 -9.73 -1.50 -0.08
CA ARG A 13 -8.58 -1.03 0.71
C ARG A 13 -8.59 0.48 0.85
N VAL A 14 -8.11 0.93 2.01
CA VAL A 14 -7.79 2.34 2.25
C VAL A 14 -6.41 2.62 1.64
N ALA A 15 -6.33 3.67 0.84
CA ALA A 15 -5.12 4.24 0.29
C ALA A 15 -4.96 5.70 0.71
N ILE A 16 -3.78 6.25 0.49
CA ILE A 16 -3.48 7.68 0.60
C ILE A 16 -2.89 8.13 -0.73
N VAL A 17 -3.35 9.28 -1.23
CA VAL A 17 -2.76 9.91 -2.42
C VAL A 17 -1.33 10.31 -2.07
N ASP A 18 -0.35 9.95 -2.90
CA ASP A 18 1.06 10.19 -2.62
C ASP A 18 1.32 11.67 -2.32
N PRO A 19 1.71 12.03 -1.08
CA PRO A 19 1.92 13.42 -0.71
C PRO A 19 3.24 13.99 -1.25
N TYR A 20 4.14 13.16 -1.75
CA TYR A 20 5.49 13.54 -2.18
C TYR A 20 5.66 13.59 -3.69
N GLN A 21 4.65 13.16 -4.44
CA GLN A 21 4.77 13.08 -5.88
C GLN A 21 4.63 14.47 -6.50
N ASP A 22 5.72 14.93 -7.12
CA ASP A 22 5.95 16.30 -7.59
C ASP A 22 5.21 16.64 -8.91
N ALA A 23 4.11 15.93 -9.19
CA ALA A 23 3.28 16.27 -10.33
C ALA A 23 2.40 17.46 -9.95
N MET A 24 2.61 18.62 -10.59
CA MET A 24 1.74 19.82 -10.53
C MET A 24 0.23 19.55 -10.78
N GLN A 25 -0.20 18.30 -10.93
CA GLN A 25 -1.52 17.84 -11.34
C GLN A 25 -2.15 16.83 -10.37
N LEU A 26 -1.48 16.41 -9.30
CA LEU A 26 -2.10 15.52 -8.32
C LEU A 26 -3.13 16.26 -7.49
N LEU A 27 -4.40 15.89 -7.69
CA LEU A 27 -5.50 16.34 -6.87
C LEU A 27 -5.40 15.66 -5.50
N ARG A 28 -5.55 16.44 -4.42
CA ARG A 28 -5.74 15.92 -3.05
C ARG A 28 -4.53 15.15 -2.46
N PRO A 29 -3.28 15.65 -2.59
CA PRO A 29 -2.11 14.97 -2.05
C PRO A 29 -2.22 14.77 -0.53
N GLY A 30 -1.91 13.56 -0.06
CA GLY A 30 -2.01 13.19 1.36
C GLY A 30 -3.42 12.89 1.86
N GLU A 31 -4.46 13.03 1.03
CA GLU A 31 -5.81 12.62 1.42
C GLU A 31 -5.99 11.10 1.35
N CYS A 32 -6.70 10.56 2.34
CA CYS A 32 -7.03 9.14 2.39
C CYS A 32 -8.32 8.86 1.61
N CYS A 33 -8.35 7.73 0.91
CA CYS A 33 -9.47 7.29 0.10
C CYS A 33 -9.66 5.78 0.20
N VAL A 34 -10.81 5.28 -0.28
CA VAL A 34 -11.11 3.85 -0.39
C VAL A 34 -11.18 3.49 -1.86
N ILE A 35 -10.44 2.45 -2.26
CA ILE A 35 -10.46 1.93 -3.63
C ILE A 35 -11.83 1.29 -3.91
N GLN A 36 -12.55 1.79 -4.91
CA GLN A 36 -13.89 1.32 -5.28
C GLN A 36 -13.87 0.39 -6.50
N ASP A 37 -13.05 0.73 -7.49
CA ASP A 37 -13.01 0.04 -8.78
C ASP A 37 -11.65 0.21 -9.44
N ILE A 38 -11.27 -0.73 -10.29
CA ILE A 38 -10.04 -0.65 -11.09
C ILE A 38 -10.36 -1.03 -12.53
N ARG A 39 -10.11 -0.09 -13.43
CA ARG A 39 -10.40 -0.26 -14.85
C ARG A 39 -9.10 -0.25 -15.65
N SER A 40 -8.91 -1.30 -16.44
CA SER A 40 -7.87 -1.33 -17.46
C SER A 40 -8.37 -0.55 -18.67
N GLU A 41 -8.22 0.77 -18.63
CA GLU A 41 -8.46 1.65 -19.79
C GLU A 41 -7.13 1.80 -20.55
N LEU A 42 -7.13 1.75 -21.88
CA LEU A 42 -5.92 2.08 -22.63
C LEU A 42 -5.72 3.61 -22.57
N PRO A 43 -4.51 4.14 -22.32
CA PRO A 43 -3.22 3.45 -22.28
C PRO A 43 -2.76 2.98 -20.87
N CYS A 44 -3.48 3.28 -19.79
CA CYS A 44 -3.05 3.00 -18.42
C CYS A 44 -4.20 2.54 -17.50
N GLU A 45 -3.87 1.64 -16.57
CA GLU A 45 -4.81 1.24 -15.52
C GLU A 45 -5.21 2.45 -14.67
N ARG A 46 -6.51 2.61 -14.42
CA ARG A 46 -7.07 3.66 -13.57
C ARG A 46 -7.69 3.05 -12.34
N VAL A 47 -7.31 3.57 -11.18
CA VAL A 47 -7.85 3.19 -9.87
C VAL A 47 -8.85 4.25 -9.45
N TYR A 48 -10.12 3.89 -9.39
CA TYR A 48 -11.19 4.77 -8.94
C TYR A 48 -11.32 4.66 -7.42
N VAL A 49 -11.34 5.81 -6.76
CA VAL A 49 -11.34 5.90 -5.30
C VAL A 49 -12.44 6.83 -4.82
N ALA A 50 -13.01 6.53 -3.66
CA ALA A 50 -13.96 7.39 -2.97
C ALA A 50 -13.29 8.01 -1.73
N PHE A 51 -13.44 9.32 -1.58
CA PHE A 51 -12.96 10.06 -0.42
C PHE A 51 -14.06 10.22 0.63
N GLU A 52 -13.68 10.68 1.82
CA GLU A 52 -14.62 10.90 2.94
C GLU A 52 -15.69 11.96 2.61
N ASP A 53 -15.39 12.93 1.75
CA ASP A 53 -16.36 13.93 1.27
C ASP A 53 -17.37 13.37 0.25
N GLY A 54 -17.32 12.07 -0.03
CA GLY A 54 -18.22 11.38 -0.95
C GLY A 54 -17.88 11.57 -2.43
N LYS A 55 -16.84 12.36 -2.76
CA LYS A 55 -16.38 12.50 -4.14
C LYS A 55 -15.60 11.28 -4.60
N VAL A 56 -15.71 11.01 -5.90
CA VAL A 56 -14.99 9.94 -6.57
C VAL A 56 -14.04 10.57 -7.58
N ASP A 57 -12.77 10.19 -7.49
CA ASP A 57 -11.74 10.52 -8.48
C ASP A 57 -11.05 9.25 -8.94
N TYR A 58 -10.14 9.38 -9.91
CA TYR A 58 -9.28 8.30 -10.36
C TYR A 58 -7.82 8.71 -10.35
N PHE A 59 -6.95 7.74 -10.08
CA PHE A 59 -5.50 7.93 -10.02
C PHE A 59 -4.78 6.82 -10.78
N HIS A 60 -3.52 7.09 -11.14
CA HIS A 60 -2.65 6.02 -11.59
C HIS A 60 -2.27 5.13 -10.38
N PRO A 61 -2.11 3.80 -10.54
CA PRO A 61 -1.73 2.90 -9.45
C PRO A 61 -0.43 3.26 -8.70
N THR A 62 0.44 4.05 -9.31
CA THR A 62 1.68 4.55 -8.67
C THR A 62 1.41 5.66 -7.67
N ASP A 63 0.33 6.43 -7.89
CA ASP A 63 0.04 7.64 -7.13
C ASP A 63 -0.77 7.34 -5.85
N LEU A 64 -1.17 6.07 -5.69
CA LEU A 64 -1.91 5.60 -4.54
C LEU A 64 -1.02 4.70 -3.69
N LEU A 65 -0.83 5.12 -2.46
CA LEU A 65 0.00 4.45 -1.48
C LEU A 65 -0.88 3.68 -0.48
N ILE A 66 -0.47 2.47 -0.14
CA ILE A 66 -1.14 1.61 0.83
C ILE A 66 -0.14 1.06 1.85
N LEU A 67 -0.66 0.58 2.99
CA LEU A 67 0.16 -0.13 3.96
C LEU A 67 0.62 -1.47 3.38
N ARG A 68 1.90 -1.76 3.56
CA ARG A 68 2.45 -3.09 3.33
C ARG A 68 1.77 -4.13 4.24
N PRO A 69 1.78 -5.41 3.85
CA PRO A 69 1.36 -6.49 4.73
C PRO A 69 2.14 -6.44 6.05
N ARG A 70 1.46 -6.71 7.18
CA ARG A 70 2.07 -6.73 8.52
C ARG A 70 3.36 -7.56 8.59
N SER A 71 3.37 -8.72 7.94
CA SER A 71 4.54 -9.61 7.86
C SER A 71 5.76 -8.94 7.24
N ASP A 72 5.53 -8.09 6.25
CA ASP A 72 6.58 -7.46 5.45
C ASP A 72 7.13 -6.24 6.18
N ILE A 73 6.25 -5.48 6.85
CA ILE A 73 6.66 -4.41 7.77
C ILE A 73 7.51 -4.97 8.90
N LEU A 74 7.06 -6.03 9.57
CA LEU A 74 7.82 -6.68 10.65
C LEU A 74 9.18 -7.17 10.17
N ARG A 75 9.22 -7.84 9.01
CA ARG A 75 10.48 -8.28 8.40
C ARG A 75 11.41 -7.11 8.15
N SER A 76 10.90 -6.03 7.55
CA SER A 76 11.68 -4.84 7.22
C SER A 76 12.26 -4.17 8.46
N ILE A 77 11.47 -4.06 9.54
CA ILE A 77 11.94 -3.54 10.83
C ILE A 77 13.07 -4.41 11.37
N VAL A 78 12.86 -5.73 11.47
CA VAL A 78 13.86 -6.68 12.03
C VAL A 78 15.17 -6.66 11.25
N THR A 79 15.12 -6.50 9.92
CA THR A 79 16.34 -6.41 9.10
C THR A 79 17.08 -5.08 9.25
N SER A 80 16.42 -4.04 9.75
CA SER A 80 16.97 -2.67 9.84
C SER A 80 17.18 -2.20 11.28
N THR A 81 16.91 -3.04 12.29
CA THR A 81 16.94 -2.65 13.71
C THR A 81 18.28 -2.11 14.19
N ALA A 82 19.40 -2.58 13.61
CA ALA A 82 20.73 -2.15 14.04
C ALA A 82 20.98 -0.64 13.84
N ASN A 83 20.26 -0.01 12.89
CA ASN A 83 20.45 1.39 12.50
C ASN A 83 19.30 2.31 12.94
N MET A 84 18.37 1.80 13.74
CA MET A 84 17.12 2.50 14.06
C MET A 84 17.14 3.04 15.49
N ASN A 85 16.83 4.33 15.65
CA ASN A 85 16.68 4.90 16.97
C ASN A 85 15.39 4.38 17.65
N LYS A 86 15.33 4.53 18.98
CA LYS A 86 14.25 3.99 19.82
C LYS A 86 12.88 4.57 19.50
N ASP A 87 12.82 5.84 19.12
CA ASP A 87 11.55 6.53 18.86
C ASP A 87 10.97 6.14 17.50
N ASP A 88 11.81 5.97 16.49
CA ASP A 88 11.42 5.45 15.19
C ASP A 88 10.93 4.02 15.28
N TYR A 89 11.63 3.18 16.05
CA TYR A 89 11.15 1.83 16.34
C TYR A 89 9.77 1.84 17.01
N LYS A 90 9.57 2.66 18.05
CA LYS A 90 8.26 2.80 18.72
C LYS A 90 7.16 3.23 17.76
N ASN A 91 7.43 4.19 16.87
CA ASN A 91 6.45 4.68 15.92
C ASN A 91 6.12 3.64 14.85
N LEU A 92 7.08 2.86 14.37
CA LEU A 92 6.84 1.75 13.46
C LEU A 92 6.00 0.63 14.10
N ILE A 93 6.27 0.30 15.37
CA ILE A 93 5.42 -0.62 16.14
C ILE A 93 4.01 -0.03 16.33
N LYS A 94 3.88 1.29 16.52
CA LYS A 94 2.58 1.98 16.59
C LYS A 94 1.81 1.87 15.28
N VAL A 95 2.45 2.00 14.12
CA VAL A 95 1.81 1.75 12.80
C VAL A 95 1.25 0.33 12.75
N LEU A 96 2.02 -0.68 13.16
CA LEU A 96 1.57 -2.08 13.19
C LEU A 96 0.39 -2.31 14.14
N LYS A 97 0.40 -1.65 15.31
CA LYS A 97 -0.71 -1.69 16.25
C LYS A 97 -1.97 -1.10 15.63
N LEU A 98 -1.88 0.10 15.04
CA LEU A 98 -3.00 0.75 14.38
C LEU A 98 -3.56 -0.09 13.23
N GLN A 99 -2.70 -0.75 12.44
CA GLN A 99 -3.12 -1.68 11.39
C GLN A 99 -3.90 -2.88 11.96
N THR A 100 -3.51 -3.38 13.13
CA THR A 100 -4.18 -4.51 13.82
C THR A 100 -5.52 -4.10 14.39
N ASP A 101 -5.59 -2.89 14.94
CA ASP A 101 -6.80 -2.28 15.49
C ASP A 101 -7.77 -1.80 14.39
N LYS A 102 -7.52 -2.12 13.12
CA LYS A 102 -8.29 -1.70 11.93
C LYS A 102 -8.39 -0.17 11.77
N LYS A 103 -7.42 0.58 12.30
CA LYS A 103 -7.31 2.04 12.18
C LYS A 103 -6.40 2.44 11.02
N THR A 104 -6.73 1.96 9.81
CA THR A 104 -5.86 2.06 8.62
C THR A 104 -5.53 3.50 8.22
N VAL A 105 -6.49 4.42 8.30
CA VAL A 105 -6.28 5.85 7.98
C VAL A 105 -5.18 6.45 8.88
N LEU A 106 -5.30 6.28 10.21
CA LEU A 106 -4.30 6.77 11.16
C LEU A 106 -2.94 6.10 10.98
N ALA A 107 -2.94 4.81 10.63
CA ALA A 107 -1.70 4.08 10.34
C ALA A 107 -1.00 4.63 9.09
N LEU A 108 -1.75 4.92 8.02
CA LEU A 108 -1.23 5.54 6.80
C LEU A 108 -0.67 6.94 7.07
N GLN A 109 -1.44 7.80 7.72
CA GLN A 109 -1.01 9.16 8.07
C GLN A 109 0.28 9.16 8.89
N LEU A 110 0.39 8.26 9.88
CA LEU A 110 1.62 8.11 10.65
C LEU A 110 2.77 7.60 9.78
N ALA A 111 2.52 6.59 8.95
CA ALA A 111 3.52 5.98 8.08
C ALA A 111 4.08 6.94 7.02
N VAL A 112 3.27 7.88 6.52
CA VAL A 112 3.75 8.92 5.58
C VAL A 112 4.29 10.17 6.27
N SER A 113 4.24 10.28 7.60
CA SER A 113 4.69 11.50 8.30
C SER A 113 6.21 11.70 8.30
N LYS A 114 6.97 10.63 8.04
CA LYS A 114 8.44 10.64 7.98
C LYS A 114 8.94 9.61 6.99
N GLU A 115 10.03 9.95 6.31
CA GLU A 115 10.69 9.10 5.31
C GLU A 115 11.08 7.72 5.87
N CYS A 116 11.61 7.65 7.09
CA CYS A 116 11.98 6.38 7.70
C CYS A 116 10.76 5.46 7.91
N TYR A 117 9.58 6.00 8.20
CA TYR A 117 8.36 5.19 8.37
C TYR A 117 7.82 4.75 7.02
N PHE A 118 7.89 5.65 6.04
CA PHE A 118 7.45 5.43 4.67
C PHE A 118 8.14 4.22 4.06
N ILE A 119 9.47 4.17 4.10
CA ILE A 119 10.29 3.11 3.49
C ILE A 119 9.93 1.72 4.04
N HIS A 120 9.57 1.64 5.32
CA HIS A 120 9.24 0.38 5.99
C HIS A 120 7.78 -0.02 5.86
N CYS A 121 6.86 0.95 5.84
CA CYS A 121 5.43 0.71 6.00
C CYS A 121 4.61 0.85 4.72
N ILE A 122 5.10 1.61 3.74
CA ILE A 122 4.31 2.04 2.58
C ILE A 122 4.75 1.33 1.30
N THR A 123 3.79 1.09 0.41
CA THR A 123 4.01 0.61 -0.96
C THR A 123 2.98 1.24 -1.89
N SER A 124 3.31 1.42 -3.16
CA SER A 124 2.32 1.79 -4.17
C SER A 124 1.33 0.65 -4.41
N CYS A 125 0.15 0.95 -4.94
CA CYS A 125 -0.81 -0.06 -5.37
C CYS A 125 -0.23 -0.95 -6.47
N GLN A 126 0.53 -0.36 -7.41
CA GLN A 126 1.23 -1.11 -8.46
C GLN A 126 2.19 -2.15 -7.88
N ASP A 127 3.07 -1.73 -6.97
CA ASP A 127 4.07 -2.63 -6.37
C ASP A 127 3.41 -3.70 -5.52
N TRP A 128 2.31 -3.37 -4.84
CA TRP A 128 1.55 -4.32 -4.05
C TRP A 128 0.98 -5.46 -4.90
N VAL A 129 0.43 -5.14 -6.07
CA VAL A 129 -0.06 -6.13 -7.03
C VAL A 129 1.09 -7.03 -7.48
N ALA A 130 2.24 -6.46 -7.87
CA ALA A 130 3.43 -7.21 -8.27
C ALA A 130 3.96 -8.13 -7.15
N MET A 131 3.94 -7.66 -5.89
CA MET A 131 4.31 -8.46 -4.72
C MET A 131 3.38 -9.66 -4.54
N LYS A 132 2.06 -9.48 -4.70
CA LYS A 132 1.08 -10.55 -4.57
C LYS A 132 1.19 -11.59 -5.68
N GLU A 133 1.39 -11.16 -6.91
CA GLU A 133 1.66 -12.08 -8.03
C GLU A 133 2.91 -12.93 -7.77
N THR A 134 3.99 -12.30 -7.32
CA THR A 134 5.25 -13.00 -6.98
C THR A 134 5.05 -14.03 -5.86
N GLN A 135 4.30 -13.68 -4.82
CA GLN A 135 3.97 -14.60 -3.72
C GLN A 135 3.17 -15.82 -4.21
N ARG A 136 2.16 -15.59 -5.04
CA ARG A 136 1.35 -16.67 -5.65
C ARG A 136 2.22 -17.59 -6.50
N LEU A 137 3.07 -17.04 -7.39
CA LEU A 137 3.97 -17.82 -8.24
C LEU A 137 4.92 -18.71 -7.44
N LYS A 138 5.44 -18.22 -6.30
CA LYS A 138 6.29 -19.02 -5.41
C LYS A 138 5.52 -20.18 -4.77
N GLN A 139 4.27 -19.97 -4.35
CA GLN A 139 3.42 -21.01 -3.80
C GLN A 139 3.10 -22.10 -4.84
N PHE A 140 2.73 -21.71 -6.06
CA PHE A 140 2.49 -22.67 -7.15
C PHE A 140 3.71 -23.56 -7.45
N LYS A 141 4.93 -22.99 -7.48
CA LYS A 141 6.17 -23.76 -7.70
C LYS A 141 6.51 -24.71 -6.56
N GLN A 142 6.12 -24.41 -5.33
CA GLN A 142 6.33 -25.28 -4.17
C GLN A 142 5.29 -26.41 -4.13
N SER A 143 4.05 -26.15 -4.54
CA SER A 143 3.00 -27.17 -4.66
C SER A 143 3.25 -28.15 -5.80
N GLY A 144 3.89 -27.71 -6.89
CA GLY A 144 4.24 -28.57 -8.03
C GLY A 144 5.48 -29.46 -7.85
N LYS A 145 6.21 -29.35 -6.73
CA LYS A 145 7.39 -30.18 -6.40
C LYS A 145 7.07 -31.38 -5.51
N ARG A 146 5.80 -31.61 -5.18
CA ARG A 146 5.32 -32.81 -4.48
C ARG A 146 4.67 -33.77 -5.48
N ILE A 147 5.48 -34.44 -6.30
CA ILE A 147 5.11 -35.68 -7.02
C ILE A 147 6.33 -36.59 -6.94
#